data_AF-A0A258EQX9-F1
#
_entry.id   AF-A0A258EQX9-F1
#
_cell.length_a   1.000
_cell.length_b   1.000
_cell.length_c   1.000
_cell.angle_alpha   90.00
_cell.angle_beta   90.00
_cell.angle_gamma   90.00
#
_symmetry.space_group_name_H-M   'P 1'
#
loop_
_entity.id
_entity.type
_entity.pdbx_description
1 polymer ?
#
loop_
_entity_poly.entity_id
_entity_poly.type
_entity_poly.pdbx_seq_one_letter_code
_entity_poly.pdbx_strand_id
1 'polypeptide(L)'
;MKYFILAFLIGMLSFKPAFAQQDQKQILLEELIKQSENRKKTGLTMMAIGGGAVGLGLVLAASSSDWSDGSFAGGIILAGAGSLAVLAGIPILAGSASKARQAAQLSLTTVRALPPSQTLRGPTTIPSLTFSISLSSSKR
;
A
#
# COMPACT_ATOMS: atom_id res chain seq x y z
N MET A 1 29.68 34.77 -22.45
CA MET A 1 29.55 33.30 -22.53
C MET A 1 29.32 32.60 -21.18
N LYS A 2 29.96 33.01 -20.07
CA LYS A 2 29.76 32.39 -18.74
C LYS A 2 28.30 32.29 -18.27
N TYR A 3 27.49 33.33 -18.47
CA TYR A 3 26.08 33.34 -18.03
C TYR A 3 25.17 32.43 -18.87
N PHE A 4 25.57 32.12 -20.11
CA PHE A 4 24.80 31.25 -21.00
C PHE A 4 24.92 29.78 -20.56
N ILE A 5 26.11 29.37 -20.12
CA ILE A 5 26.37 28.05 -19.54
C ILE A 5 25.59 27.88 -18.23
N LEU A 6 25.56 28.92 -17.39
CA LEU A 6 24.82 28.89 -16.12
C LEU A 6 23.30 28.77 -16.34
N ALA A 7 22.74 29.56 -17.28
CA ALA A 7 21.33 29.50 -17.63
C ALA A 7 20.94 28.15 -18.26
N PHE A 8 21.82 27.57 -19.08
CA PHE A 8 21.62 26.24 -19.66
C PHE A 8 21.65 25.14 -18.58
N LEU A 9 22.53 25.24 -17.60
CA LEU A 9 22.63 24.27 -16.49
C LEU A 9 21.39 24.32 -15.58
N ILE A 10 20.87 25.52 -15.29
CA ILE A 10 19.65 25.73 -14.49
C ILE A 10 18.41 25.25 -15.26
N GLY A 11 18.38 25.45 -16.59
CA GLY A 11 17.34 24.91 -17.47
C GLY A 11 17.32 23.38 -17.46
N MET A 12 18.47 22.72 -17.58
CA MET A 12 18.58 21.26 -17.52
C MET A 12 18.13 20.66 -16.17
N LEU A 13 18.32 21.37 -15.07
CA LEU A 13 17.86 20.95 -13.73
C LEU A 13 16.35 21.13 -13.52
N SER A 14 15.69 21.97 -14.32
CA SER A 14 14.27 22.31 -14.13
C SER A 14 13.29 21.41 -14.90
N PHE A 15 13.77 20.59 -15.85
CA PHE A 15 12.92 19.75 -16.71
C PHE A 15 13.00 18.25 -16.37
N LYS A 16 12.80 17.89 -15.10
CA LYS A 16 12.42 16.51 -14.75
C LYS A 16 11.06 16.51 -14.06
N PRO A 17 9.95 16.21 -14.77
CA PRO A 17 8.77 15.73 -14.08
C PRO A 17 9.11 14.37 -13.45
N ALA A 18 8.72 14.22 -12.19
CA ALA A 18 9.04 13.10 -11.31
C ALA A 18 8.34 11.79 -11.71
N PHE A 19 8.67 11.23 -12.88
CA PHE A 19 8.15 9.93 -13.32
C PHE A 19 8.56 8.76 -12.40
N ALA A 20 9.64 8.92 -11.63
CA ALA A 20 10.06 7.95 -10.62
C ALA A 20 9.15 7.90 -9.36
N GLN A 21 8.31 8.91 -9.11
CA GLN A 21 7.42 8.92 -7.94
C GLN A 21 6.13 8.08 -8.15
N GLN A 22 5.78 7.77 -9.40
CA GLN A 22 4.56 6.99 -9.71
C GLN A 22 4.80 5.49 -9.48
N ASP A 23 5.94 4.94 -9.92
CA ASP A 23 6.31 3.52 -9.72
C ASP A 23 6.49 3.17 -8.24
N GLN A 24 7.12 4.05 -7.47
CA GLN A 24 7.33 3.82 -6.04
C GLN A 24 6.00 3.74 -5.25
N LYS A 25 4.95 4.44 -5.70
CA LYS A 25 3.62 4.35 -5.09
C LYS A 25 2.91 3.04 -5.42
N GLN A 26 3.07 2.51 -6.63
CA GLN A 26 2.48 1.23 -7.03
C GLN A 26 3.11 0.06 -6.29
N ILE A 27 4.46 0.04 -6.19
CA ILE A 27 5.21 -0.97 -5.45
C ILE A 27 4.80 -0.95 -3.95
N LEU A 28 4.71 0.24 -3.36
CA LEU A 28 4.31 0.39 -1.96
C LEU A 28 2.86 -0.03 -1.71
N LEU A 29 1.96 0.21 -2.65
CA LEU A 29 0.56 -0.24 -2.59
C LEU A 29 0.47 -1.76 -2.63
N GLU A 30 1.19 -2.41 -3.56
CA GLU A 30 1.24 -3.87 -3.66
C GLU A 30 1.83 -4.51 -2.40
N GLU A 31 2.89 -3.93 -1.84
CA GLU A 31 3.48 -4.39 -0.60
C GLU A 31 2.50 -4.27 0.59
N LEU A 32 1.79 -3.15 0.72
CA LEU A 32 0.79 -2.97 1.78
C LEU A 32 -0.38 -3.95 1.67
N ILE A 33 -0.84 -4.25 0.45
CA ILE A 33 -1.87 -5.25 0.21
C ILE A 33 -1.36 -6.62 0.66
N LYS A 34 -0.19 -7.03 0.20
CA LYS A 34 0.43 -8.32 0.55
C LYS A 34 0.65 -8.46 2.07
N GLN A 35 1.13 -7.41 2.73
CA GLN A 35 1.27 -7.39 4.19
C GLN A 35 -0.09 -7.49 4.90
N SER A 36 -1.13 -6.83 4.39
CA SER A 36 -2.48 -6.87 4.98
C SER A 36 -3.10 -8.26 4.89
N GLU A 37 -2.94 -8.95 3.76
CA GLU A 37 -3.44 -10.30 3.53
C GLU A 37 -2.71 -11.32 4.40
N ASN A 38 -1.37 -11.23 4.45
CA ASN A 38 -0.57 -12.12 5.31
C ASN A 38 -0.96 -11.95 6.78
N ARG A 39 -1.08 -10.71 7.28
CA ARG A 39 -1.50 -10.46 8.67
C ARG A 39 -2.93 -10.92 8.93
N LYS A 40 -3.85 -10.75 7.98
CA LYS A 40 -5.22 -11.27 8.08
C LYS A 40 -5.22 -12.79 8.19
N LYS A 41 -4.49 -13.47 7.30
CA LYS A 41 -4.39 -14.94 7.30
C LYS A 41 -3.76 -15.44 8.59
N THR A 42 -2.65 -14.85 9.03
CA THR A 42 -2.00 -15.23 10.29
C THR A 42 -2.91 -15.00 11.49
N GLY A 43 -3.58 -13.85 11.58
CA GLY A 43 -4.51 -13.55 12.67
C GLY A 43 -5.71 -14.51 12.70
N LEU A 44 -6.30 -14.80 11.54
CA LEU A 44 -7.40 -15.77 11.42
C LEU A 44 -6.93 -17.19 11.81
N THR A 45 -5.73 -17.57 11.37
CA THR A 45 -5.14 -18.89 11.68
C THR A 45 -4.86 -19.02 13.17
N MET A 46 -4.29 -17.98 13.81
CA MET A 46 -4.08 -17.94 15.25
C MET A 46 -5.40 -18.00 16.04
N MET A 47 -6.44 -17.30 15.59
CA MET A 47 -7.77 -17.40 16.22
C MET A 47 -8.40 -18.78 16.03
N ALA A 48 -8.28 -19.40 14.86
CA ALA A 48 -8.84 -20.71 14.58
C ALA A 48 -8.13 -21.81 15.38
N ILE A 49 -6.79 -21.82 15.38
CA ILE A 49 -5.98 -22.76 16.16
C ILE A 49 -6.18 -22.51 17.65
N GLY A 50 -6.14 -21.26 18.10
CA GLY A 50 -6.34 -20.89 19.49
C GLY A 50 -7.73 -21.27 19.99
N GLY A 51 -8.78 -20.94 19.23
CA GLY A 51 -10.16 -21.31 19.56
C GLY A 51 -10.38 -22.81 19.56
N GLY A 52 -9.77 -23.53 18.62
CA GLY A 52 -9.78 -25.00 18.58
C GLY A 52 -9.08 -25.62 19.80
N ALA A 53 -7.92 -25.09 20.19
CA ALA A 53 -7.19 -25.52 21.38
C ALA A 53 -7.97 -25.23 22.67
N VAL A 54 -8.69 -24.11 22.76
CA VAL A 54 -9.63 -23.83 23.87
C VAL A 54 -10.73 -24.87 23.93
N GLY A 55 -11.42 -25.11 22.81
CA GLY A 55 -12.51 -26.08 22.76
C GLY A 55 -12.05 -27.48 23.13
N LEU A 56 -10.95 -27.95 22.53
CA LEU A 56 -10.38 -29.27 22.82
C LEU A 56 -9.85 -29.37 24.25
N GLY A 57 -9.20 -28.32 24.76
CA GLY A 57 -8.69 -28.29 26.13
C GLY A 57 -9.80 -28.35 27.17
N LEU A 58 -10.90 -27.63 26.94
CA LEU A 58 -12.08 -27.68 27.82
C LEU A 58 -12.77 -29.04 27.78
N VAL A 59 -12.90 -29.66 26.60
CA VAL A 59 -13.47 -31.02 26.47
C VAL A 59 -12.60 -32.04 27.18
N LEU A 60 -11.28 -31.94 27.01
CA LEU A 60 -10.32 -32.84 27.69
C LEU A 60 -10.42 -32.69 29.21
N ALA A 61 -10.47 -31.45 29.71
CA ALA A 61 -10.61 -31.20 31.15
C ALA A 61 -11.96 -31.66 31.70
N ALA A 62 -13.05 -31.43 30.96
CA ALA A 62 -14.40 -31.85 31.34
C ALA A 62 -14.59 -33.38 31.32
N SER A 63 -13.77 -34.10 30.55
CA SER A 63 -13.79 -35.56 30.50
C SER A 63 -13.07 -36.25 31.66
N SER A 64 -12.31 -35.50 32.46
CA SER A 64 -11.61 -36.04 33.63
C SER A 64 -12.56 -36.25 34.81
N SER A 65 -12.33 -37.33 35.57
CA SER A 65 -13.08 -37.61 36.79
C SER A 65 -12.52 -36.90 38.03
N ASP A 66 -11.25 -36.47 37.96
CA ASP A 66 -10.52 -35.88 39.08
C ASP A 66 -9.55 -34.79 38.64
N TRP A 67 -9.29 -33.85 39.54
CA TRP A 67 -8.45 -32.68 39.30
C TRP A 67 -6.96 -33.01 39.23
N SER A 68 -6.57 -34.17 39.77
CA SER A 68 -5.20 -34.69 39.68
C SER A 68 -4.96 -35.49 38.41
N ASP A 69 -5.98 -35.72 37.58
CA ASP A 69 -5.83 -36.45 36.34
C ASP A 69 -5.02 -35.63 35.32
N GLY A 70 -4.11 -36.29 34.61
CA GLY A 70 -3.29 -35.67 33.57
C GLY A 70 -4.15 -35.06 32.46
N SER A 71 -5.34 -35.62 32.22
CA SER A 71 -6.34 -35.09 31.29
C SER A 71 -6.89 -33.73 31.72
N PHE A 72 -7.10 -33.52 33.03
CA PHE A 72 -7.52 -32.23 33.58
C PHE A 72 -6.43 -31.18 33.44
N ALA A 73 -5.22 -31.50 33.90
CA ALA A 73 -4.07 -30.60 33.85
C ALA A 73 -3.70 -30.25 32.39
N GLY A 74 -3.63 -31.25 31.51
CA GLY A 74 -3.37 -31.07 30.09
C GLY A 74 -4.47 -30.25 29.40
N GLY A 75 -5.73 -30.47 29.77
CA GLY A 75 -6.87 -29.73 29.23
C GLY A 75 -6.83 -28.25 29.59
N ILE A 76 -6.53 -27.92 30.84
CA ILE A 76 -6.40 -26.52 31.30
C ILE A 76 -5.19 -25.83 30.65
N ILE A 77 -4.05 -26.51 30.52
CA ILE A 77 -2.88 -25.95 29.85
C ILE A 77 -3.19 -25.67 28.37
N LEU A 78 -3.83 -26.61 27.68
CA LEU A 78 -4.20 -26.45 26.28
C LEU A 78 -5.23 -25.33 26.08
N ALA A 79 -6.22 -25.22 26.96
CA ALA A 79 -7.20 -24.15 26.92
C ALA A 79 -6.60 -22.78 27.27
N GLY A 80 -5.67 -22.73 28.22
CA GLY A 80 -4.93 -21.52 28.56
C GLY A 80 -4.05 -21.04 27.40
N ALA A 81 -3.27 -21.95 26.82
CA ALA A 81 -2.42 -21.65 25.66
C ALA A 81 -3.25 -21.23 24.43
N GLY A 82 -4.37 -21.90 24.19
CA GLY A 82 -5.32 -21.54 23.14
C GLY A 82 -5.90 -20.14 23.34
N SER A 83 -6.28 -19.79 24.56
CA SER A 83 -6.82 -18.47 24.90
C SER A 83 -5.81 -17.35 24.65
N LEU A 84 -4.55 -17.57 25.02
CA LEU A 84 -3.46 -16.62 24.74
C LEU A 84 -3.22 -16.44 23.24
N ALA A 85 -3.29 -17.52 22.45
CA ALA A 85 -3.16 -17.45 21.00
C ALA A 85 -4.30 -16.64 20.35
N VAL A 86 -5.54 -16.78 20.84
CA VAL A 86 -6.68 -15.96 20.38
C VAL A 86 -6.47 -14.49 20.74
N LEU A 87 -6.06 -14.19 21.97
CA LEU A 87 -5.79 -12.82 22.41
C LEU A 87 -4.68 -12.14 21.61
N ALA A 88 -3.61 -12.87 21.29
CA ALA A 88 -2.52 -12.38 20.42
C ALA A 88 -2.97 -12.19 18.96
N GLY A 89 -3.98 -12.92 18.48
CA GLY A 89 -4.55 -12.78 17.15
C GLY A 89 -5.31 -11.46 16.93
N ILE A 90 -5.94 -10.90 17.97
CA ILE A 90 -6.73 -9.67 17.90
C ILE A 90 -5.92 -8.45 17.39
N PRO A 91 -4.76 -8.08 17.99
CA PRO A 91 -3.98 -6.95 17.50
C PRO A 91 -3.42 -7.18 16.09
N ILE A 92 -3.15 -8.43 15.71
CA ILE A 92 -2.68 -8.78 14.35
C ILE A 92 -3.78 -8.50 13.32
N LEU A 93 -5.03 -8.87 13.62
CA LEU A 93 -6.19 -8.59 12.78
C LEU A 93 -6.52 -7.10 12.73
N ALA A 94 -6.48 -6.40 13.86
CA ALA A 94 -6.67 -4.95 13.91
C ALA A 94 -5.61 -4.21 13.07
N GLY A 95 -4.35 -4.66 13.16
CA GLY A 95 -3.26 -4.15 12.34
C GLY A 95 -3.44 -4.41 10.84
N SER A 96 -4.01 -5.56 10.45
CA SER A 96 -4.37 -5.86 9.06
C SER A 96 -5.42 -4.87 8.53
N ALA A 97 -6.46 -4.58 9.30
CA ALA A 97 -7.51 -3.63 8.90
C ALA A 97 -6.96 -2.21 8.70
N SER A 98 -6.04 -1.76 9.55
CA SER A 98 -5.36 -0.46 9.41
C SER A 98 -4.54 -0.40 8.11
N LYS A 99 -3.80 -1.46 7.78
CA LYS A 99 -3.00 -1.54 6.55
C LYS A 99 -3.88 -1.60 5.29
N ALA A 100 -5.00 -2.31 5.34
CA ALA A 100 -5.98 -2.34 4.25
C ALA A 100 -6.59 -0.95 3.98
N ARG A 101 -6.90 -0.18 5.04
CA ARG A 101 -7.37 1.21 4.89
C ARG A 101 -6.31 2.13 4.27
N GLN A 102 -5.04 1.98 4.67
CA GLN A 102 -3.94 2.73 4.06
C GLN A 102 -3.78 2.40 2.57
N ALA A 103 -3.82 1.12 2.19
CA ALA A 103 -3.77 0.68 0.79
C ALA A 103 -4.94 1.25 -0.04
N ALA A 104 -6.15 1.28 0.53
CA ALA A 104 -7.33 1.85 -0.13
C ALA A 104 -7.23 3.38 -0.32
N GLN A 105 -6.66 4.11 0.64
CA GLN A 105 -6.43 5.55 0.49
C GLN A 105 -5.36 5.85 -0.58
N LEU A 106 -4.30 5.04 -0.65
CA LEU A 106 -3.27 5.12 -1.68
C LEU A 106 -3.81 4.78 -3.07
N SER A 107 -4.69 3.78 -3.21
CA SER A 107 -5.31 3.43 -4.48
C SER A 107 -6.23 4.53 -5.00
N LEU A 108 -7.08 5.11 -4.13
CA LEU A 108 -7.97 6.22 -4.47
C LEU A 108 -7.19 7.48 -4.90
N THR A 109 -6.07 7.76 -4.23
CA THR A 109 -5.20 8.90 -4.58
C THR A 109 -4.47 8.66 -5.91
N THR A 110 -4.05 7.42 -6.17
CA THR A 110 -3.37 7.06 -7.43
C THR A 110 -4.33 7.10 -8.63
N VAL A 111 -5.59 6.66 -8.45
CA VAL A 111 -6.62 6.76 -9.50
C VAL A 111 -6.97 8.21 -9.83
N ARG A 112 -7.02 9.11 -8.83
CA ARG A 112 -7.20 10.56 -9.07
C ARG A 112 -6.01 11.23 -9.74
N ALA A 113 -4.82 10.61 -9.69
CA ALA A 113 -3.60 11.14 -10.27
C ALA A 113 -3.29 10.58 -11.67
N LEU A 114 -4.17 9.75 -12.27
CA LEU A 114 -4.12 9.59 -13.72
C LEU A 114 -4.61 10.92 -14.32
N PRO A 115 -3.73 11.73 -14.96
CA PRO A 115 -4.23 12.79 -15.81
C PRO A 115 -5.16 12.12 -16.84
N PRO A 116 -6.30 12.73 -17.20
CA PRO A 116 -7.12 12.20 -18.28
C PRO A 116 -6.19 11.95 -19.45
N SER A 117 -6.15 10.70 -19.92
CA SER A 117 -5.39 10.36 -21.12
C SER A 117 -5.87 11.32 -22.19
N GLN A 118 -5.04 12.28 -22.56
CA GLN A 118 -5.27 13.09 -23.75
C GLN A 118 -5.02 12.17 -24.95
N THR A 119 -5.95 11.23 -25.16
CA THR A 119 -6.21 10.66 -26.47
C THR A 119 -6.94 11.72 -27.29
N LEU A 120 -6.28 12.87 -27.50
CA LEU A 120 -6.57 13.80 -28.57
C LEU A 120 -5.58 13.48 -29.67
N ARG A 121 -5.90 12.45 -30.47
CA ARG A 121 -5.45 12.39 -31.86
C ARG A 121 -6.12 13.57 -32.59
N GLY A 122 -5.56 14.75 -32.42
CA GLY A 122 -5.82 15.93 -33.24
C GLY A 122 -4.50 16.39 -33.83
N PRO A 123 -4.43 16.79 -35.10
CA PRO A 123 -3.18 17.25 -35.70
C PRO A 123 -2.67 18.46 -34.91
N THR A 124 -1.45 18.34 -34.39
CA THR A 124 -0.72 19.39 -33.69
C THR A 124 -0.32 20.48 -34.68
N THR A 125 -1.26 21.35 -35.03
CA THR A 125 -0.94 22.60 -35.71
C THR A 125 -0.49 23.58 -34.62
N ILE A 126 0.82 23.72 -34.45
CA ILE A 126 1.41 24.77 -33.62
C ILE A 126 1.27 26.08 -34.40
N PRO A 127 0.46 27.07 -33.96
CA PRO A 127 0.41 28.34 -34.64
C PRO A 127 1.70 29.10 -34.35
N SER A 128 2.61 29.15 -35.33
CA SER A 128 3.75 30.06 -35.30
C SER A 128 3.32 31.42 -35.85
N LEU A 129 3.34 32.45 -35.02
CA LEU A 129 3.19 33.83 -35.45
C LEU A 129 4.49 34.28 -36.14
N THR A 130 4.49 34.29 -37.46
CA THR A 130 5.59 34.83 -38.26
C THR A 130 5.33 36.32 -38.50
N PHE A 131 6.08 37.19 -37.82
CA PHE A 131 6.09 38.61 -38.12
C PHE A 131 7.13 38.89 -39.22
N SER A 132 6.67 39.28 -40.41
CA SER A 132 7.54 39.84 -41.44
C SER A 132 7.50 41.36 -41.36
N ILE A 133 8.68 41.97 -41.15
CA ILE A 133 8.83 43.42 -41.25
C ILE A 133 9.13 43.74 -42.71
N SER A 134 8.23 44.50 -43.35
CA SER A 134 8.44 45.07 -44.68
C SER A 134 9.54 46.14 -44.62
N LEU A 135 10.69 45.87 -45.21
CA LEU A 135 11.71 46.89 -45.47
C LEU A 135 11.28 47.69 -46.71
N SER A 136 10.45 48.70 -46.50
CA SER A 136 10.24 49.76 -47.49
C SER A 136 11.53 50.57 -47.63
N SER A 137 12.34 50.23 -48.64
CA SER A 137 13.44 51.10 -49.10
C SER A 137 12.84 52.21 -49.95
N SER A 138 12.49 53.33 -49.31
CA SER A 138 12.18 54.58 -50.00
C SER A 138 13.42 55.11 -50.73
N LYS A 139 13.23 55.49 -52.00
CA LYS A 139 14.21 55.91 -53.00
C LYS A 139 15.25 56.93 -52.53
N ARG A 140 16.45 56.83 -53.12
CA ARG A 140 17.14 57.97 -53.73
C ARG A 140 17.65 57.57 -55.11
#